data_AF-C4Z7X9-F1
#
_entry.id   AF-C4Z7X9-F1
#
_cell.length_a   1.000
_cell.length_b   1.000
_cell.length_c   1.000
_cell.angle_alpha   90.00
_cell.angle_beta   90.00
_cell.angle_gamma   90.00
#
_symmetry.space_group_name_H-M   'P 1'
#
loop_
_entity.id
_entity.type
_entity.pdbx_description
1 polymer ?
#
loop_
_entity_poly.entity_id
_entity_poly.type
_entity_poly.pdbx_seq_one_letter_code
_entity_poly.pdbx_strand_id
1 'polypeptide(L)'
;MELGQRLKAKRKEQKISAEYMAKELGVSVSTVYRYEDSSIVKIPVSTFEKMCNVLGTTPAEMMGNVPEMSHDKSDDTNKLPGTFEDPKEAMEFLLKLPTVAAYGGYDPSKMDDETMVAFANEILQQLQLVSYKYR
;
A
#
# COMPACT_ATOMS: atom_id res chain seq x y z
N MET A 1 -2.73 -15.77 3.30
CA MET A 1 -1.75 -16.34 2.35
C MET A 1 -0.37 -16.16 2.98
N GLU A 2 0.43 -17.22 3.11
CA GLU A 2 1.81 -17.09 3.63
C GLU A 2 2.72 -16.34 2.65
N LEU A 3 3.80 -15.74 3.17
CA LEU A 3 4.77 -14.96 2.39
C LEU A 3 5.33 -15.75 1.20
N GLY A 4 5.69 -17.01 1.39
CA GLY A 4 6.20 -17.88 0.33
C GLY A 4 5.20 -18.07 -0.82
N GLN A 5 3.93 -18.30 -0.48
CA GLN A 5 2.88 -18.44 -1.49
C GLN A 5 2.61 -17.15 -2.26
N ARG A 6 2.71 -15.98 -1.60
CA ARG A 6 2.62 -14.67 -2.26
C ARG A 6 3.76 -14.47 -3.25
N LEU A 7 4.99 -14.80 -2.86
CA LEU A 7 6.17 -14.74 -3.73
C LEU A 7 5.99 -15.60 -4.99
N LYS A 8 5.51 -16.82 -4.80
CA LYS A 8 5.21 -17.74 -5.91
C LYS A 8 4.14 -17.19 -6.85
N ALA A 9 3.08 -16.60 -6.31
CA ALA A 9 2.00 -16.01 -7.09
C ALA A 9 2.51 -14.84 -7.92
N LYS A 10 3.25 -13.91 -7.30
CA LYS A 10 3.81 -12.73 -7.98
C LYS A 10 4.80 -13.12 -9.09
N ARG A 11 5.66 -14.13 -8.84
CA ARG A 11 6.57 -14.63 -9.87
C ARG A 11 5.83 -15.15 -11.10
N LYS A 12 4.76 -15.93 -10.87
CA LYS A 12 3.93 -16.48 -11.96
C LYS A 12 3.17 -15.39 -12.72
N GLU A 13 2.64 -14.39 -12.01
CA GLU A 13 1.97 -13.21 -12.58
C GLU A 13 2.91 -12.44 -13.52
N GLN A 14 4.16 -12.24 -13.10
CA GLN A 14 5.21 -11.59 -13.88
C GLN A 14 5.84 -12.50 -14.94
N LYS A 15 5.38 -13.76 -15.09
CA LYS A 15 5.91 -14.77 -16.02
C LYS A 15 7.43 -15.02 -15.87
N ILE A 16 7.96 -14.85 -14.66
CA ILE A 16 9.38 -15.06 -14.37
C ILE A 16 9.63 -16.55 -14.05
N SER A 17 10.64 -17.16 -14.66
CA SER A 17 11.01 -18.55 -14.34
C SER A 17 11.77 -18.62 -13.01
N ALA A 18 11.71 -19.78 -12.33
CA ALA A 18 12.47 -19.99 -11.11
C ALA A 18 13.99 -20.00 -11.38
N GLU A 19 14.43 -20.42 -12.56
CA GLU A 19 15.86 -20.35 -12.93
C GLU A 19 16.33 -18.92 -13.08
N TYR A 20 15.52 -18.05 -13.70
CA TYR A 20 15.83 -16.63 -13.83
C TYR A 20 15.95 -15.97 -12.44
N MET A 21 14.97 -16.21 -11.58
CA MET A 21 14.97 -15.72 -10.20
C MET A 21 16.22 -16.16 -9.44
N ALA A 22 16.60 -17.43 -9.56
CA ALA A 22 17.77 -18.00 -8.90
C ALA A 22 19.07 -17.33 -9.36
N LYS A 23 19.18 -17.05 -10.67
CA LYS A 23 20.33 -16.36 -11.27
C LYS A 23 20.48 -14.94 -10.72
N GLU A 24 19.39 -14.17 -10.69
CA GLU A 24 19.40 -12.78 -10.20
C GLU A 24 19.68 -12.71 -8.68
N LEU A 25 19.18 -13.67 -7.92
CA LEU A 25 19.41 -13.73 -6.47
C LEU A 25 20.79 -14.29 -6.09
N GLY A 26 21.49 -14.94 -7.03
CA GLY A 26 22.75 -15.64 -6.75
C GLY A 26 22.56 -16.87 -5.85
N VAL A 27 21.42 -17.54 -5.94
CA VAL A 27 21.08 -18.73 -5.15
C VAL A 27 20.74 -19.92 -6.06
N SER A 28 20.61 -21.11 -5.48
CA SER A 28 20.17 -22.28 -6.25
C SER A 28 18.67 -22.21 -6.58
N VAL A 29 18.25 -22.83 -7.69
CA VAL A 29 16.82 -22.95 -8.05
C VAL A 29 16.01 -23.63 -6.95
N SER A 30 16.60 -24.63 -6.28
CA SER A 30 15.99 -25.28 -5.12
C SER A 30 15.75 -24.30 -3.96
N THR A 31 16.68 -23.37 -3.73
CA THR A 31 16.53 -22.34 -2.70
C THR A 31 15.34 -21.42 -2.99
N VAL A 32 15.12 -21.05 -4.26
CA VAL A 32 13.94 -20.25 -4.66
C VAL A 32 12.65 -21.01 -4.36
N TYR A 33 12.54 -22.28 -4.74
CA TYR A 33 11.36 -23.09 -4.40
C TYR A 33 11.14 -23.20 -2.90
N ARG A 34 12.21 -23.34 -2.11
CA ARG A 34 12.15 -23.39 -0.65
C ARG A 34 11.73 -22.07 0.00
N TYR A 35 11.95 -20.94 -0.67
CA TYR A 35 11.37 -19.65 -0.26
C TYR A 35 9.89 -19.59 -0.60
N GLU A 36 9.49 -20.12 -1.75
CA GLU A 36 8.11 -20.11 -2.26
C GLU A 36 7.15 -21.09 -1.55
N ASP A 37 7.67 -22.19 -1.03
CA ASP A 37 6.90 -23.20 -0.30
C ASP A 37 6.97 -23.02 1.23
N SER A 38 7.57 -21.92 1.70
CA SER A 38 7.79 -21.59 3.11
C SER A 38 8.70 -22.57 3.88
N SER A 39 9.42 -23.49 3.21
CA SER A 39 10.38 -24.40 3.86
C SER A 39 11.58 -23.67 4.49
N ILE A 40 11.90 -22.46 4.00
CA ILE A 40 12.84 -21.55 4.63
C ILE A 40 12.08 -20.34 5.16
N VAL A 41 11.82 -20.34 6.46
CA VAL A 41 11.08 -19.25 7.14
C VAL A 41 11.93 -17.98 7.26
N LYS A 42 13.25 -18.11 7.38
CA LYS A 42 14.19 -16.98 7.55
C LYS A 42 14.93 -16.70 6.25
N ILE A 43 14.39 -15.77 5.47
CA ILE A 43 15.06 -15.23 4.27
C ILE A 43 15.94 -14.06 4.72
N PRO A 44 17.23 -14.01 4.35
CA PRO A 44 18.06 -12.84 4.60
C PRO A 44 17.43 -11.59 3.98
N VAL A 45 17.43 -10.47 4.73
CA VAL A 45 16.80 -9.21 4.30
C VAL A 45 17.31 -8.77 2.92
N SER A 46 18.63 -8.84 2.69
CA SER A 46 19.25 -8.49 1.41
C SER A 46 18.81 -9.38 0.25
N THR A 47 18.55 -10.66 0.49
CA THR A 47 18.00 -11.58 -0.53
C THR A 47 16.54 -11.28 -0.80
N PHE A 48 15.77 -10.98 0.25
CA PHE A 48 14.35 -10.65 0.15
C PHE A 48 14.14 -9.33 -0.62
N GLU A 49 14.92 -8.29 -0.33
CA GLU A 49 14.90 -7.01 -1.06
C GLU A 49 15.20 -7.20 -2.55
N LYS A 50 16.26 -7.95 -2.88
CA LYS A 50 16.57 -8.28 -4.29
C LYS A 50 15.43 -9.03 -4.97
N MET A 51 14.80 -9.97 -4.27
CA MET A 51 13.69 -10.73 -4.81
C MET A 51 12.48 -9.84 -5.09
N CYS A 52 12.18 -8.90 -4.19
CA CYS A 52 11.13 -7.91 -4.39
C CYS A 52 11.44 -6.99 -5.59
N ASN A 53 12.69 -6.53 -5.73
CA ASN A 53 13.10 -5.70 -6.87
C ASN A 53 12.94 -6.43 -8.21
N VAL A 54 13.31 -7.71 -8.30
CA VAL A 54 13.12 -8.54 -9.50
C VAL A 54 11.64 -8.75 -9.82
N LEU A 55 10.80 -8.84 -8.79
CA LEU A 55 9.35 -9.00 -8.92
C LEU A 55 8.59 -7.68 -9.13
N GLY A 56 9.28 -6.53 -9.13
CA GLY A 56 8.67 -5.21 -9.26
C GLY A 56 7.75 -4.86 -8.09
N THR A 57 8.06 -5.33 -6.88
CA THR A 57 7.28 -5.10 -5.66
C THR A 57 8.19 -4.63 -4.53
N THR A 58 7.62 -4.23 -3.39
CA THR A 58 8.38 -3.85 -2.20
C THR A 58 8.28 -4.92 -1.10
N PRO A 59 9.30 -5.01 -0.21
CA PRO A 59 9.20 -5.84 0.99
C PRO A 59 7.96 -5.56 1.85
N ALA A 60 7.52 -4.28 1.90
CA ALA A 60 6.33 -3.86 2.62
C ALA A 60 5.04 -4.41 1.98
N GLU A 61 4.95 -4.39 0.65
CA GLU A 61 3.85 -5.01 -0.10
C GLU A 61 3.77 -6.51 0.15
N MET A 62 4.91 -7.20 0.06
CA MET A 62 4.94 -8.66 0.17
C MET A 62 4.69 -9.18 1.58
N MET A 63 5.15 -8.47 2.60
CA MET A 63 4.85 -8.77 4.00
C MET A 63 3.42 -8.41 4.41
N GLY A 64 2.63 -7.77 3.53
CA GLY A 64 1.27 -7.33 3.84
C GLY A 64 1.22 -6.15 4.82
N ASN A 65 2.30 -5.36 4.85
CA ASN A 65 2.40 -4.15 5.69
C ASN A 65 2.05 -2.87 4.92
N VAL A 66 1.60 -3.01 3.69
CA VAL A 66 0.82 -1.98 3.01
C VAL A 66 -0.67 -2.33 3.20
N PRO A 67 -1.53 -1.37 3.53
CA PRO A 67 -2.95 -1.54 3.25
C PRO A 67 -3.02 -1.82 1.75
N GLU A 68 -3.63 -2.95 1.37
CA GLU A 68 -3.85 -3.21 -0.05
C GLU A 68 -4.60 -2.01 -0.64
N MET A 69 -4.08 -1.45 -1.72
CA MET A 69 -4.90 -0.70 -2.67
C MET A 69 -5.80 -1.74 -3.36
N SER A 70 -6.76 -2.28 -2.61
CA SER A 70 -7.92 -2.93 -3.16
C SER A 70 -9.09 -1.98 -2.95
N HIS A 71 -9.63 -1.53 -4.08
CA HIS A 71 -11.00 -1.08 -4.20
C HIS A 71 -11.92 -2.21 -3.71
N ASP A 72 -12.03 -2.41 -2.40
CA ASP A 72 -13.19 -3.07 -1.82
C ASP A 72 -13.44 -2.64 -0.38
N LYS A 73 -14.69 -2.31 -0.14
CA LYS A 73 -15.20 -1.77 1.12
C LYS A 73 -15.17 -2.88 2.17
N SER A 74 -14.15 -2.89 3.05
CA SER A 74 -14.24 -3.64 4.31
C SER A 74 -13.48 -2.94 5.44
N ASP A 75 -14.18 -2.01 6.06
CA ASP A 75 -14.36 -1.86 7.51
C ASP A 75 -13.13 -2.06 8.43
N ASP A 76 -12.08 -1.27 8.19
CA ASP A 76 -11.11 -0.89 9.23
C ASP A 76 -11.40 0.57 9.61
N THR A 77 -12.42 0.78 10.43
CA THR A 77 -13.03 2.10 10.76
C THR A 77 -12.07 3.14 11.36
N ASN A 78 -10.79 2.82 11.55
CA ASN A 78 -9.83 3.65 12.24
C ASN A 78 -8.58 4.01 11.43
N LYS A 79 -8.48 3.61 10.15
CA LYS A 79 -7.35 3.98 9.31
C LYS A 79 -7.79 4.96 8.22
N LEU A 80 -7.29 6.19 8.33
CA LEU A 80 -7.48 7.20 7.28
C LEU A 80 -6.83 6.69 5.97
N PRO A 81 -7.47 6.96 4.81
CA PRO A 81 -6.90 6.61 3.50
C PRO A 81 -5.57 7.34 3.26
N GLY A 82 -4.81 6.88 2.27
CA GLY A 82 -3.55 7.52 1.86
C GLY A 82 -3.79 8.79 1.03
N THR A 83 -4.80 8.74 0.16
CA THR A 83 -5.30 9.83 -0.70
C THR A 83 -6.75 9.55 -1.08
N PHE A 84 -7.52 10.58 -1.43
CA PHE A 84 -8.82 10.51 -2.05
C PHE A 84 -8.68 10.62 -3.57
N GLU A 85 -9.38 9.77 -4.32
CA GLU A 85 -9.52 9.85 -5.78
C GLU A 85 -10.98 10.12 -6.20
N ASP A 86 -11.93 9.78 -5.32
CA ASP A 86 -13.36 9.99 -5.53
C ASP A 86 -13.87 11.27 -4.83
N PRO A 87 -14.54 12.18 -5.55
CA PRO A 87 -15.07 13.42 -4.98
C PRO A 87 -16.11 13.20 -3.88
N LYS A 88 -16.92 12.13 -3.93
CA LYS A 88 -17.95 11.88 -2.92
C LYS A 88 -17.32 11.45 -1.60
N GLU A 89 -16.27 10.64 -1.68
CA GLU A 89 -15.50 10.24 -0.50
C GLU A 89 -14.79 11.46 0.13
N ALA A 90 -14.19 12.32 -0.70
CA ALA A 90 -13.60 13.59 -0.26
C ALA A 90 -14.65 14.49 0.44
N MET A 91 -15.84 14.62 -0.15
CA MET A 91 -16.95 15.37 0.45
C MET A 91 -17.35 14.83 1.82
N GLU A 92 -17.52 13.51 1.92
CA GLU A 92 -17.93 12.84 3.16
C GLU A 92 -16.89 13.03 4.26
N PHE A 93 -15.60 12.96 3.91
CA PHE A 93 -14.50 13.26 4.83
C PHE A 93 -14.54 14.71 5.33
N LEU A 94 -14.70 15.67 4.43
CA LEU A 94 -14.78 17.09 4.78
C LEU A 94 -15.97 17.41 5.68
N LEU A 95 -17.12 16.76 5.45
CA LEU A 95 -18.32 16.92 6.29
C LEU A 95 -18.13 16.36 7.71
N LYS A 96 -17.29 15.32 7.87
CA LYS A 96 -16.93 14.76 9.19
C LYS A 96 -15.96 15.66 9.96
N LEU A 97 -15.37 16.70 9.34
CA LEU A 97 -14.48 17.67 9.96
C LEU A 97 -15.18 19.03 10.17
N PRO A 98 -16.15 19.13 11.12
CA PRO A 98 -16.94 20.36 11.32
C PRO A 98 -16.08 21.57 11.70
N THR A 99 -14.89 21.35 12.26
CA THR A 99 -13.93 22.40 12.60
C THR A 99 -13.39 23.11 11.37
N VAL A 100 -13.13 22.39 10.28
CA VAL A 100 -12.52 23.01 9.10
C VAL A 100 -13.52 23.99 8.48
N ALA A 101 -14.81 23.66 8.41
CA ALA A 101 -15.87 24.59 7.98
C ALA A 101 -15.99 25.81 8.92
N ALA A 102 -15.81 25.61 10.23
CA ALA A 102 -15.84 26.68 11.21
C ALA A 102 -14.64 27.65 11.10
N TYR A 103 -13.46 27.15 10.74
CA TYR A 103 -12.25 27.98 10.56
C TYR A 103 -12.15 28.63 9.18
N GLY A 104 -12.61 27.95 8.12
CA GLY A 104 -12.39 28.36 6.72
C GLY A 104 -13.61 28.88 5.99
N GLY A 105 -14.83 28.72 6.51
CA GLY A 105 -16.06 29.21 5.88
C GLY A 105 -16.35 28.64 4.49
N TYR A 106 -15.74 27.51 4.12
CA TYR A 106 -15.95 26.89 2.82
C TYR A 106 -17.26 26.09 2.80
N ASP A 107 -17.86 26.01 1.61
CA ASP A 107 -19.07 25.24 1.35
C ASP A 107 -18.71 24.14 0.34
N PRO A 108 -18.58 22.87 0.79
CA PRO A 108 -18.25 21.74 -0.08
C PRO A 108 -19.20 21.63 -1.28
N SER A 109 -20.45 22.05 -1.11
CA SER A 109 -21.48 21.98 -2.16
C SER A 109 -21.23 22.95 -3.32
N LYS A 110 -20.31 23.91 -3.15
CA LYS A 110 -19.97 24.93 -4.15
C LYS A 110 -18.62 24.70 -4.81
N MET A 111 -17.87 23.69 -4.39
CA MET A 111 -16.59 23.30 -4.99
C MET A 111 -16.83 22.33 -6.14
N ASP A 112 -16.06 22.46 -7.21
CA ASP A 112 -15.99 21.43 -8.26
C ASP A 112 -15.27 20.17 -7.75
N ASP A 113 -15.55 19.06 -8.42
CA ASP A 113 -15.09 17.73 -8.05
C ASP A 113 -13.56 17.64 -7.91
N GLU A 114 -12.80 18.25 -8.83
CA GLU A 114 -11.33 18.26 -8.79
C GLU A 114 -10.80 19.05 -7.61
N THR A 115 -11.33 20.25 -7.39
CA THR A 115 -10.95 21.12 -6.26
C THR A 115 -11.29 20.47 -4.93
N MET A 116 -12.43 19.78 -4.85
CA MET A 116 -12.86 19.07 -3.64
C MET A 116 -11.89 17.94 -3.26
N VAL A 117 -11.48 17.13 -4.24
CA VAL A 117 -10.50 16.05 -4.04
C VAL A 117 -9.14 16.60 -3.65
N ALA A 118 -8.66 17.64 -4.34
CA ALA A 118 -7.39 18.29 -4.01
C ALA A 118 -7.40 18.83 -2.57
N PHE A 119 -8.46 19.54 -2.19
CA PHE A 119 -8.60 20.11 -0.85
C PHE A 119 -8.67 19.03 0.25
N ALA A 120 -9.43 17.96 0.04
CA ALA A 120 -9.49 16.85 1.00
C ALA A 120 -8.12 16.17 1.19
N ASN A 121 -7.36 16.01 0.10
CA ASN A 121 -6.01 15.47 0.16
C ASN A 121 -5.02 16.38 0.90
N GLU A 122 -5.11 17.70 0.73
CA GLU A 122 -4.28 18.64 1.50
C GLU A 122 -4.53 18.54 3.01
N ILE A 123 -5.80 18.48 3.42
CA ILE A 123 -6.17 18.32 4.83
C ILE A 123 -5.69 16.98 5.38
N LEU A 124 -5.84 15.90 4.60
CA LEU A 124 -5.36 14.57 4.98
C LEU A 124 -3.85 14.55 5.21
N GLN A 125 -3.07 15.16 4.31
CA GLN A 125 -1.62 15.27 4.45
C GLN A 125 -1.22 16.06 5.70
N GLN A 126 -1.92 17.16 6.00
CA GLN A 126 -1.68 17.93 7.22
C GLN A 126 -1.92 17.09 8.49
N LEU A 127 -3.02 16.34 8.54
CA LEU A 127 -3.33 15.45 9.67
C LEU A 127 -2.27 14.35 9.83
N GLN A 128 -1.82 13.75 8.72
CA GLN A 128 -0.75 12.76 8.73
C GLN A 128 0.55 13.36 9.27
N LEU A 129 0.96 14.53 8.79
CA LEU A 129 2.19 15.19 9.24
C LEU A 129 2.15 15.51 10.74
N VAL A 130 1.01 15.99 11.24
CA VAL A 130 0.81 16.21 12.68
C VAL A 130 0.89 14.87 13.44
N SER A 131 0.25 13.81 12.94
CA SER A 131 0.27 12.50 13.62
C SER A 131 1.69 11.94 13.78
N TYR A 132 2.57 12.08 12.77
CA TYR A 132 3.96 11.65 12.86
C TYR A 132 4.77 12.42 13.88
N LYS A 133 4.46 13.71 14.09
CA LYS A 133 5.14 14.54 15.09
C LYS A 133 4.89 14.09 16.52
N TYR A 134 3.75 13.45 16.79
CA TYR A 134 3.31 13.08 18.14
C TYR A 134 3.25 11.56 18.35
N ARG A 135 3.92 10.78 17.50
CA ARG A 135 4.09 9.33 17.62
C ARG A 135 5.45 8.99 18.18
#